data_AF-A0A956WN43-F1
#
_entry.id   AF-A0A956WN43-F1
#
_cell.length_a   1.000
_cell.length_b   1.000
_cell.length_c   1.000
_cell.angle_alpha   90.00
_cell.angle_beta   90.00
_cell.angle_gamma   90.00
#
_symmetry.space_group_name_H-M   'P 1'
#
loop_
_entity.id
_entity.type
_entity.pdbx_description
1 polymer ?
#
loop_
_entity_poly.entity_id
_entity_poly.type
_entity_poly.pdbx_seq_one_letter_code
_entity_poly.pdbx_strand_id
1 'polypeptide(L)'
;MSEGTPARLRVAVVAAAPALRAGLSALLAADPGLQPVALDDFALASDVPDAVVIDYSLGEPDRAPGLAEALPATPLILIGADPATDGPGLADTPVAYLPMDIEAAPLAAAVRAVAAGLIVLDPVIAGSTRAQTDAPVSADSELLTARELEVLQGITEGLSNLEIGQRLYCSEPTVKSHVRSMLAKLALSNRVQLVIFAYESRFVSP
;
A
#
# COMPACT_ATOMS: atom_id res chain seq x y z
N MET A 1 -25.75 -10.78 -36.42
CA MET A 1 -25.51 -11.02 -34.98
C MET A 1 -24.26 -10.23 -34.64
N SER A 2 -24.42 -9.03 -34.08
CA SER A 2 -23.28 -8.26 -33.58
C SER A 2 -22.93 -8.83 -32.21
N GLU A 3 -21.89 -9.64 -32.12
CA GLU A 3 -21.24 -9.93 -30.85
C GLU A 3 -20.71 -8.59 -30.32
N GLY A 4 -21.44 -8.01 -29.37
CA GLY A 4 -20.97 -6.83 -28.66
C GLY A 4 -19.68 -7.21 -27.95
N THR A 5 -18.58 -6.54 -28.30
CA THR A 5 -17.34 -6.65 -27.53
C THR A 5 -17.68 -6.38 -26.07
N PRO A 6 -17.35 -7.29 -25.12
CA PRO A 6 -17.65 -7.06 -23.72
C PRO A 6 -17.04 -5.74 -23.28
N ALA A 7 -17.80 -4.95 -22.50
CA ALA A 7 -17.34 -3.66 -21.99
C ALA A 7 -16.02 -3.87 -21.24
N ARG A 8 -14.98 -3.14 -21.64
CA ARG A 8 -13.67 -3.17 -20.98
C ARG A 8 -13.72 -2.32 -19.73
N LEU A 9 -13.14 -2.82 -18.65
CA LEU A 9 -12.96 -2.02 -17.43
C LEU A 9 -11.86 -0.99 -17.67
N ARG A 10 -12.18 0.28 -17.45
CA ARG A 10 -11.27 1.42 -17.56
C ARG A 10 -10.50 1.56 -16.25
N VAL A 11 -9.19 1.40 -16.30
CA VAL A 11 -8.33 1.34 -15.11
C VAL A 11 -7.30 2.45 -15.15
N ALA A 12 -7.34 3.34 -14.18
CA ALA A 12 -6.36 4.41 -14.03
C ALA A 12 -5.10 3.91 -13.32
N VAL A 13 -3.92 4.45 -13.67
CA VAL A 13 -2.66 4.12 -13.00
C VAL A 13 -2.01 5.37 -12.39
N VAL A 14 -1.90 5.37 -11.06
CA VAL A 14 -1.18 6.36 -10.26
C VAL A 14 0.17 5.78 -9.87
N ALA A 15 1.25 6.29 -10.46
CA ALA A 15 2.62 5.96 -10.05
C ALA A 15 3.55 7.14 -10.25
N ALA A 16 4.46 7.37 -9.31
CA ALA A 16 5.41 8.48 -9.34
C ALA A 16 6.42 8.34 -10.50
N ALA A 17 6.94 7.13 -10.72
CA ALA A 17 7.90 6.85 -11.79
C ALA A 17 7.20 6.58 -13.13
N PRO A 18 7.54 7.30 -14.22
CA PRO A 18 6.97 7.06 -15.55
C PRO A 18 7.15 5.63 -16.07
N ALA A 19 8.32 5.02 -15.79
CA ALA A 19 8.62 3.65 -16.18
C ALA A 19 7.71 2.64 -15.48
N LEU A 20 7.43 2.84 -14.19
CA LEU A 20 6.53 1.97 -13.43
C LEU A 20 5.08 2.15 -13.88
N ARG A 21 4.65 3.38 -14.16
CA ARG A 21 3.34 3.66 -14.75
C ARG A 21 3.16 2.94 -16.09
N ALA A 22 4.16 3.00 -16.96
CA ALA A 22 4.15 2.30 -18.24
C ALA A 22 4.13 0.77 -18.06
N GLY A 23 4.90 0.24 -17.11
CA GLY A 23 4.92 -1.19 -16.77
C GLY A 23 3.56 -1.69 -16.28
N LEU A 24 2.95 -1.02 -15.30
CA LEU A 24 1.63 -1.36 -14.78
C LEU A 24 0.55 -1.25 -15.86
N SER A 25 0.61 -0.22 -16.71
CA SER A 25 -0.29 -0.06 -17.85
C SER A 25 -0.14 -1.21 -18.84
N ALA A 26 1.08 -1.66 -19.11
CA ALA A 26 1.34 -2.81 -19.99
C ALA A 26 0.82 -4.13 -19.39
N LEU A 27 0.97 -4.34 -18.08
CA LEU A 27 0.42 -5.52 -17.39
C LEU A 27 -1.10 -5.54 -17.47
N LEU A 28 -1.77 -4.40 -17.25
CA LEU A 28 -3.21 -4.26 -17.40
C LEU A 28 -3.67 -4.51 -18.85
N ALA A 29 -2.96 -3.94 -19.83
CA ALA A 29 -3.27 -4.10 -21.26
C ALA A 29 -3.07 -5.53 -21.79
N ALA A 30 -2.37 -6.39 -21.05
CA ALA A 30 -2.22 -7.81 -21.40
C ALA A 30 -3.53 -8.59 -21.29
N ASP A 31 -4.50 -8.11 -20.48
CA ASP A 31 -5.85 -8.66 -20.43
C ASP A 31 -6.78 -7.88 -21.41
N PRO A 32 -7.42 -8.55 -22.38
CA PRO A 32 -8.26 -7.89 -23.39
C PRO A 32 -9.55 -7.26 -22.84
N GLY A 33 -9.94 -7.58 -21.60
CA GLY A 33 -11.09 -7.00 -20.91
C GLY A 33 -10.73 -5.81 -20.02
N LEU A 34 -9.48 -5.38 -19.98
CA LEU A 34 -9.03 -4.19 -19.26
C LEU A 34 -8.53 -3.12 -20.25
N GLN A 35 -8.72 -1.86 -19.88
CA GLN A 35 -8.26 -0.71 -20.63
C GLN A 35 -7.56 0.26 -19.69
N PRO A 36 -6.22 0.36 -19.73
CA PRO A 36 -5.51 1.41 -19.01
C PRO A 36 -5.91 2.79 -19.54
N VAL A 37 -6.17 3.74 -18.64
CA VAL A 37 -6.51 5.13 -18.95
C VAL A 37 -5.62 6.10 -18.17
N ALA A 38 -5.37 7.28 -18.73
CA ALA A 38 -4.60 8.32 -18.04
C ALA A 38 -5.47 9.04 -17.00
N LEU A 39 -4.87 9.48 -15.88
CA LEU A 39 -5.59 10.29 -14.89
C LEU A 39 -5.89 11.71 -15.36
N ASP A 40 -5.06 12.19 -16.28
CA ASP A 40 -5.13 13.52 -16.87
C ASP A 40 -6.47 13.73 -17.62
N ASP A 41 -7.15 12.65 -17.99
CA ASP A 41 -8.45 12.63 -18.66
C ASP A 41 -9.65 12.90 -17.72
N PHE A 42 -9.46 12.92 -16.39
CA PHE A 42 -10.55 13.07 -15.42
C PHE A 42 -10.88 14.52 -15.04
N ALA A 43 -10.31 15.52 -15.73
CA ALA A 43 -10.63 16.94 -15.55
C ALA A 43 -12.07 17.30 -15.97
N LEU A 44 -12.84 16.36 -16.54
CA LEU A 44 -14.26 16.50 -16.82
C LEU A 44 -15.00 15.34 -16.15
N ALA A 45 -15.97 15.68 -15.29
CA ALA A 45 -16.75 14.80 -14.41
C ALA A 45 -17.59 13.70 -15.11
N SER A 46 -17.29 13.36 -16.38
CA SER A 46 -18.07 12.46 -17.22
C SER A 46 -17.40 11.11 -17.49
N ASP A 47 -16.14 10.91 -17.10
CA ASP A 47 -15.39 9.72 -17.53
C ASP A 47 -14.64 9.01 -16.39
N VAL A 48 -15.26 8.88 -15.21
CA VAL A 48 -14.73 8.19 -14.02
C VAL A 48 -14.22 6.77 -14.36
N PRO A 49 -13.02 6.35 -13.91
CA PRO A 49 -12.53 5.00 -14.18
C PRO A 49 -13.28 3.97 -13.31
N ASP A 50 -13.35 2.73 -13.79
CA ASP A 50 -13.95 1.62 -13.04
C ASP A 50 -13.08 1.20 -11.85
N ALA A 51 -11.77 1.44 -11.92
CA ALA A 51 -10.83 1.21 -10.82
C ALA A 51 -9.55 2.06 -10.95
N VAL A 52 -8.85 2.25 -9.84
CA VAL A 52 -7.55 2.91 -9.80
C VAL A 52 -6.49 1.98 -9.22
N VAL A 53 -5.40 1.78 -9.96
CA VAL A 53 -4.17 1.17 -9.44
C VAL A 53 -3.24 2.26 -8.91
N ILE A 54 -2.81 2.13 -7.66
CA ILE A 54 -1.91 3.05 -6.97
C ILE A 54 -0.65 2.28 -6.56
N ASP A 55 0.49 2.75 -7.04
CA ASP A 55 1.79 2.36 -6.52
C ASP A 55 2.06 3.07 -5.19
N TYR A 56 2.14 2.30 -4.10
CA TYR A 56 2.36 2.79 -2.75
C TYR A 56 3.85 2.80 -2.34
N SER A 57 4.76 2.32 -3.19
CA SER A 57 6.15 2.00 -2.83
C SER A 57 7.05 3.19 -2.48
N LEU A 58 6.77 4.38 -3.01
CA LEU A 58 7.62 5.58 -2.82
C LEU A 58 7.02 6.64 -1.90
N GLY A 59 5.90 6.32 -1.25
CA GLY A 59 5.45 7.09 -0.12
C GLY A 59 4.80 8.44 -0.41
N GLU A 60 4.48 8.76 -1.66
CA GLU A 60 3.51 9.81 -1.93
C GLU A 60 2.17 9.22 -2.35
N PRO A 61 1.21 9.13 -1.41
CA PRO A 61 -0.14 9.51 -1.69
C PRO A 61 -0.22 11.05 -1.62
N ASP A 62 0.54 11.84 -2.39
CA ASP A 62 0.27 13.29 -2.50
C ASP A 62 -0.73 13.57 -3.65
N ARG A 63 -1.11 12.51 -4.37
CA ARG A 63 -2.28 12.48 -5.24
C ARG A 63 -3.38 11.52 -4.77
N ALA A 64 -3.12 10.56 -3.88
CA ALA A 64 -4.14 9.61 -3.44
C ALA A 64 -5.22 10.19 -2.49
N PRO A 65 -4.96 11.15 -1.59
CA PRO A 65 -5.95 11.84 -0.77
C PRO A 65 -6.86 12.68 -1.65
N GLY A 66 -6.27 13.46 -2.58
CA GLY A 66 -7.02 14.18 -3.60
C GLY A 66 -7.79 13.26 -4.55
N LEU A 67 -7.31 12.04 -4.80
CA LEU A 67 -7.99 11.07 -5.65
C LEU A 67 -9.12 10.33 -4.93
N ALA A 68 -8.95 10.00 -3.64
CA ALA A 68 -10.02 9.47 -2.81
C ALA A 68 -11.12 10.53 -2.59
N GLU A 69 -10.75 11.80 -2.43
CA GLU A 69 -11.69 12.92 -2.39
C GLU A 69 -12.35 13.20 -3.76
N ALA A 70 -11.59 13.09 -4.86
CA ALA A 70 -12.12 13.30 -6.21
C ALA A 70 -12.97 12.13 -6.72
N LEU A 71 -12.68 10.90 -6.27
CA LEU A 71 -13.29 9.66 -6.72
C LEU A 71 -13.70 8.77 -5.52
N PRO A 72 -14.59 9.24 -4.63
CA PRO A 72 -14.90 8.59 -3.35
C PRO A 72 -15.56 7.21 -3.48
N ALA A 73 -16.10 6.88 -4.64
CA ALA A 73 -16.78 5.61 -4.91
C ALA A 73 -15.96 4.67 -5.81
N THR A 74 -14.75 5.06 -6.23
CA THR A 74 -13.98 4.26 -7.18
C THR A 74 -13.13 3.20 -6.47
N PRO A 75 -13.28 1.92 -6.85
CA PRO A 75 -12.41 0.80 -6.47
C PRO A 75 -10.91 1.12 -6.48
N LEU A 76 -10.20 0.76 -5.40
CA LEU A 76 -8.76 0.98 -5.28
C LEU A 76 -7.97 -0.33 -5.35
N ILE A 77 -6.81 -0.31 -6.02
CA ILE A 77 -5.83 -1.39 -6.02
C ILE A 77 -4.51 -0.80 -5.56
N LEU A 78 -4.07 -1.17 -4.37
CA LEU A 78 -2.87 -0.64 -3.72
C LEU A 78 -1.74 -1.66 -3.83
N ILE A 79 -0.69 -1.29 -4.56
CA ILE A 79 0.49 -2.13 -4.77
C ILE A 79 1.57 -1.72 -3.76
N GLY A 80 2.03 -2.67 -2.95
CA GLY A 80 3.05 -2.45 -1.92
C GLY A 80 2.54 -1.71 -0.68
N ALA A 81 1.21 -1.66 -0.47
CA ALA A 81 0.57 -1.07 0.71
C ALA A 81 0.29 -2.13 1.79
N ASP A 82 0.28 -1.71 3.06
CA ASP A 82 -0.15 -2.52 4.19
C ASP A 82 -1.57 -2.10 4.66
N PRO A 83 -2.57 -3.00 4.67
CA PRO A 83 -3.93 -2.66 5.10
C PRO A 83 -4.06 -2.15 6.54
N ALA A 84 -3.06 -2.38 7.40
CA ALA A 84 -3.05 -1.88 8.77
C ALA A 84 -2.59 -0.42 8.87
N THR A 85 -1.82 0.08 7.89
CA THR A 85 -1.21 1.42 7.96
C THR A 85 -1.49 2.32 6.77
N ASP A 86 -1.94 1.75 5.65
CA ASP A 86 -2.06 2.41 4.36
C ASP A 86 -3.46 2.26 3.76
N GLY A 87 -3.92 3.33 3.09
CA GLY A 87 -5.21 3.33 2.38
C GLY A 87 -6.43 3.32 3.30
N PRO A 88 -7.60 2.89 2.80
CA PRO A 88 -8.87 2.91 3.55
C PRO A 88 -9.02 1.78 4.58
N GLY A 89 -8.04 0.87 4.68
CA GLY A 89 -8.17 -0.35 5.47
C GLY A 89 -9.17 -1.34 4.86
N LEU A 90 -9.73 -2.23 5.68
CA LEU A 90 -10.63 -3.31 5.23
C LEU A 90 -12.12 -3.05 5.55
N ALA A 91 -12.48 -1.83 5.94
CA ALA A 91 -13.76 -1.53 6.60
C ALA A 91 -14.84 -0.95 5.65
N ASP A 92 -15.20 -1.69 4.60
CA ASP A 92 -16.35 -1.43 3.69
C ASP A 92 -16.06 -0.73 2.34
N THR A 93 -14.80 -0.44 2.02
CA THR A 93 -14.43 0.05 0.69
C THR A 93 -13.89 -1.09 -0.17
N PRO A 94 -14.37 -1.30 -1.41
CA PRO A 94 -13.74 -2.21 -2.36
C PRO A 94 -12.28 -1.79 -2.57
N VAL A 95 -11.36 -2.64 -2.09
CA VAL A 95 -9.92 -2.40 -2.18
C VAL A 95 -9.15 -3.70 -2.39
N ALA A 96 -8.09 -3.65 -3.19
CA ALA A 96 -7.09 -4.71 -3.28
C ALA A 96 -5.77 -4.26 -2.63
N TYR A 97 -5.17 -5.13 -1.83
CA TYR A 97 -3.79 -4.99 -1.34
C TYR A 97 -2.92 -6.08 -1.96
N LEU A 98 -1.98 -5.66 -2.82
CA LEU A 98 -1.16 -6.55 -3.67
C LEU A 98 0.34 -6.31 -3.46
N PRO A 99 1.19 -7.33 -3.66
CA PRO A 99 2.65 -7.18 -3.58
C PRO A 99 3.23 -6.47 -4.83
N MET A 100 4.46 -5.99 -4.72
CA MET A 100 5.16 -5.22 -5.78
C MET A 100 5.50 -6.04 -7.03
N ASP A 101 5.58 -7.35 -6.90
CA ASP A 101 5.95 -8.30 -7.95
C ASP A 101 4.73 -8.97 -8.60
N ILE A 102 3.55 -8.35 -8.47
CA ILE A 102 2.30 -8.87 -9.03
C ILE A 102 2.39 -9.03 -10.56
N GLU A 103 2.01 -10.21 -11.04
CA GLU A 103 1.95 -10.52 -12.48
C GLU A 103 0.63 -10.03 -13.12
N ALA A 104 0.58 -10.01 -14.46
CA ALA A 104 -0.55 -9.49 -15.22
C ALA A 104 -1.89 -10.19 -14.91
N ALA A 105 -1.92 -11.53 -14.88
CA ALA A 105 -3.15 -12.28 -14.66
C ALA A 105 -3.72 -12.10 -13.23
N PRO A 106 -2.90 -12.22 -12.16
CA PRO A 106 -3.34 -11.86 -10.80
C PRO A 106 -3.81 -10.41 -10.66
N LEU A 107 -3.09 -9.45 -11.26
CA LEU A 107 -3.50 -8.04 -11.25
C LEU A 107 -4.87 -7.86 -11.93
N ALA A 108 -5.09 -8.50 -13.07
CA ALA A 108 -6.36 -8.41 -13.78
C ALA A 108 -7.53 -9.04 -13.00
N ALA A 109 -7.28 -10.17 -12.34
CA ALA A 109 -8.26 -10.81 -11.46
C ALA A 109 -8.62 -9.90 -10.27
N ALA A 110 -7.62 -9.26 -9.66
CA ALA A 110 -7.84 -8.31 -8.57
C ALA A 110 -8.69 -7.11 -9.03
N VAL A 111 -8.36 -6.50 -10.18
CA VAL A 111 -9.17 -5.40 -10.75
C VAL A 111 -10.63 -5.79 -10.91
N ARG A 112 -10.92 -6.96 -11.50
CA ARG A 112 -12.30 -7.43 -11.69
C ARG A 112 -13.02 -7.67 -10.37
N ALA A 113 -12.33 -8.23 -9.38
CA ALA A 113 -12.90 -8.50 -8.07
C ALA A 113 -13.27 -7.20 -7.34
N VAL A 114 -12.37 -6.22 -7.33
CA VAL A 114 -12.64 -4.93 -6.67
C VAL A 114 -13.71 -4.14 -7.43
N ALA A 115 -13.72 -4.18 -8.76
CA ALA A 115 -14.80 -3.61 -9.58
C ALA A 115 -16.17 -4.26 -9.30
N ALA A 116 -16.19 -5.53 -8.86
CA ALA A 116 -17.39 -6.23 -8.40
C ALA A 116 -17.76 -5.93 -6.93
N GLY A 117 -17.08 -4.98 -6.28
CA GLY A 117 -17.32 -4.57 -4.90
C GLY A 117 -16.64 -5.45 -3.86
N LEU A 118 -15.67 -6.28 -4.25
CA LEU A 118 -14.96 -7.17 -3.33
C LEU A 118 -13.71 -6.50 -2.74
N ILE A 119 -13.31 -7.00 -1.57
CA ILE A 119 -12.01 -6.73 -0.98
C ILE A 119 -11.08 -7.89 -1.36
N VAL A 120 -9.90 -7.55 -1.86
CA VAL A 120 -8.86 -8.52 -2.24
C VAL A 120 -7.64 -8.31 -1.35
N LEU A 121 -7.18 -9.39 -0.74
CA LEU A 121 -5.95 -9.38 0.04
C LEU A 121 -5.07 -10.52 -0.46
N ASP A 122 -3.91 -10.17 -1.00
CA ASP A 122 -2.95 -11.18 -1.44
C ASP A 122 -2.46 -12.00 -0.23
N PRO A 123 -2.34 -13.34 -0.32
CA PRO A 123 -1.87 -14.18 0.78
C PRO A 123 -0.51 -13.79 1.37
N VAL A 124 0.38 -13.18 0.60
CA VAL A 124 1.66 -12.67 1.10
C VAL A 124 1.45 -11.51 2.08
N ILE A 125 0.47 -10.64 1.79
CA ILE A 125 0.04 -9.52 2.65
C ILE A 125 -0.91 -10.01 3.77
N ALA A 126 -1.66 -11.10 3.54
CA ALA A 126 -2.50 -11.74 4.56
C ALA A 126 -1.69 -12.60 5.56
N GLY A 127 -0.58 -13.17 5.11
CA GLY A 127 0.31 -14.02 5.88
C GLY A 127 1.11 -13.23 6.91
N SER A 128 1.52 -11.99 6.57
CA SER A 128 2.07 -11.06 7.55
C SER A 128 1.04 -10.72 8.64
N THR A 129 -0.24 -10.61 8.30
CA THR A 129 -1.31 -10.34 9.29
C THR A 129 -1.72 -11.57 10.12
N ARG A 130 -1.59 -12.82 9.64
CA ARG A 130 -1.98 -14.05 10.36
C ARG A 130 -0.86 -14.81 11.09
N ALA A 131 0.41 -14.64 10.72
CA ALA A 131 1.51 -15.45 11.26
C ALA A 131 1.97 -15.08 12.70
N GLN A 132 1.34 -14.12 13.37
CA GLN A 132 1.92 -13.48 14.57
C GLN A 132 1.05 -13.54 15.82
N THR A 133 0.20 -14.56 15.94
CA THR A 133 -0.57 -14.74 17.18
C THR A 133 0.14 -15.60 18.23
N ASP A 134 1.30 -16.23 17.93
CA ASP A 134 1.90 -17.25 18.82
C ASP A 134 3.45 -17.23 18.96
N ALA A 135 4.17 -16.20 18.51
CA ALA A 135 5.62 -16.14 18.73
C ALA A 135 5.95 -15.33 19.99
N PRO A 136 6.68 -15.88 20.99
CA PRO A 136 7.22 -15.08 22.08
C PRO A 136 8.22 -14.08 21.50
N VAL A 137 7.94 -12.80 21.72
CA VAL A 137 8.80 -11.68 21.34
C VAL A 137 10.11 -11.81 22.13
N SER A 138 11.18 -12.29 21.48
CA SER A 138 12.53 -12.22 22.06
C SER A 138 12.98 -10.76 22.08
N ALA A 139 13.08 -10.20 23.28
CA ALA A 139 13.44 -8.81 23.56
C ALA A 139 14.95 -8.55 23.39
N ASP A 140 15.54 -8.90 22.26
CA ASP A 140 16.96 -8.63 22.03
C ASP A 140 17.14 -7.30 21.28
N SER A 141 17.49 -6.28 22.06
CA SER A 141 17.98 -4.96 21.61
C SER A 141 19.13 -5.03 20.62
N GLU A 142 19.82 -6.16 20.54
CA GLU A 142 20.99 -6.34 19.69
C GLU A 142 20.64 -6.48 18.19
N LEU A 143 19.35 -6.65 17.85
CA LEU A 143 18.90 -6.80 16.46
C LEU A 143 18.73 -5.45 15.72
N LEU A 144 18.47 -4.37 16.45
CA LEU A 144 18.22 -3.06 15.86
C LEU A 144 19.50 -2.21 15.81
N THR A 145 19.71 -1.55 14.68
CA THR A 145 20.77 -0.56 14.52
C THR A 145 20.44 0.73 15.28
N ALA A 146 21.46 1.54 15.58
CA ALA A 146 21.27 2.86 16.21
C ALA A 146 20.26 3.73 15.43
N ARG A 147 20.28 3.65 14.10
CA ARG A 147 19.37 4.42 13.26
C ARG A 147 17.92 3.92 13.32
N GLU A 148 17.73 2.61 13.40
CA GLU A 148 16.41 2.01 13.60
C GLU A 148 15.84 2.37 14.98
N LEU A 149 16.67 2.44 16.01
CA LEU A 149 16.25 2.90 17.34
C LEU A 149 15.77 4.36 17.33
N GLU A 150 16.47 5.26 16.65
CA GLU A 150 16.02 6.65 16.48
C GLU A 150 14.67 6.75 15.76
N VAL A 151 14.46 5.91 14.74
CA VAL A 151 13.17 5.82 14.03
C VAL A 151 12.10 5.26 14.96
N LEU A 152 12.38 4.19 15.70
CA LEU A 152 11.46 3.58 16.66
C LEU A 152 11.00 4.58 17.73
N GLN A 153 11.92 5.42 18.21
CA GLN A 153 11.59 6.48 19.16
C GLN A 153 10.59 7.48 18.57
N GLY A 154 10.84 7.95 17.34
CA GLY A 154 9.89 8.82 16.65
C GLY A 154 8.51 8.17 16.45
N ILE A 155 8.48 6.85 16.21
CA ILE A 155 7.23 6.08 16.11
C ILE A 155 6.47 6.10 17.45
N THR A 156 7.14 5.86 18.57
CA THR A 156 6.51 5.87 19.91
C THR A 156 6.04 7.24 20.36
N GLU A 157 6.62 8.31 19.82
CA GLU A 157 6.16 9.68 20.03
C GLU A 157 4.94 10.04 19.15
N GLY A 158 4.47 9.11 18.31
CA GLY A 158 3.31 9.31 17.44
C GLY A 158 3.60 10.08 16.15
N LEU A 159 4.88 10.33 15.84
CA LEU A 159 5.27 11.11 14.65
C LEU A 159 5.05 10.33 13.36
N SER A 160 4.53 10.97 12.33
CA SER A 160 4.48 10.43 10.97
C SER A 160 5.90 10.17 10.41
N ASN A 161 6.01 9.31 9.38
CA ASN A 161 7.31 9.04 8.75
C ASN A 161 7.96 10.31 8.16
N LEU A 162 7.15 11.27 7.71
CA LEU A 162 7.60 12.56 7.24
C LEU A 162 8.24 13.38 8.37
N GLU A 163 7.56 13.50 9.51
CA GLU A 163 8.06 14.21 10.69
C GLU A 163 9.33 13.56 11.26
N ILE A 164 9.38 12.22 11.29
CA ILE A 164 10.58 11.47 11.67
C ILE A 164 11.74 11.78 10.70
N GLY A 165 11.48 11.80 9.40
CA GLY A 165 12.47 12.11 8.38
C GLY A 165 13.04 13.52 8.55
N GLN A 166 12.17 14.50 8.76
CA GLN A 166 12.55 15.89 9.04
C GLN A 166 13.42 16.00 10.29
N ARG A 167 13.03 15.33 11.39
CA ARG A 167 13.77 15.34 12.65
C ARG A 167 15.14 14.67 12.53
N LEU A 168 15.21 13.58 11.78
CA LEU A 168 16.41 12.77 11.65
C LEU A 168 17.28 13.16 10.45
N TYR A 169 16.91 14.21 9.71
CA TYR A 169 17.59 14.65 8.49
C TYR A 169 17.71 13.56 7.42
N CYS A 170 16.65 12.77 7.23
CA CYS A 170 16.54 11.82 6.14
C CYS A 170 15.19 11.91 5.42
N SER A 171 15.11 11.32 4.24
CA SER A 171 13.86 11.33 3.47
C SER A 171 12.81 10.41 4.13
N GLU A 172 11.53 10.74 3.99
CA GLU A 172 10.43 9.87 4.44
C GLU A 172 10.54 8.43 3.88
N PRO A 173 10.91 8.18 2.60
CA PRO A 173 11.18 6.84 2.09
C PRO A 173 12.28 6.09 2.83
N THR A 174 13.32 6.81 3.29
CA THR A 174 14.38 6.24 4.12
C THR A 174 13.81 5.76 5.45
N VAL A 175 12.92 6.54 6.07
CA VAL A 175 12.22 6.15 7.30
C VAL A 175 11.37 4.89 7.07
N LYS A 176 10.57 4.84 5.99
CA LYS A 176 9.75 3.66 5.64
C LYS A 176 10.62 2.40 5.49
N SER A 177 11.79 2.54 4.88
CA SER A 177 12.75 1.44 4.76
C SER A 177 13.25 0.95 6.12
N HIS A 178 13.53 1.86 7.05
CA HIS A 178 13.86 1.48 8.43
C HIS A 178 12.68 0.80 9.15
N VAL A 179 11.45 1.30 9.01
CA VAL A 179 10.26 0.66 9.60
C VAL A 179 10.09 -0.77 9.08
N ARG A 180 10.19 -0.98 7.77
CA ARG A 180 10.09 -2.32 7.16
C ARG A 180 11.21 -3.25 7.64
N SER A 181 12.44 -2.73 7.77
CA SER A 181 13.58 -3.48 8.30
C SER A 181 13.35 -3.90 9.75
N MET A 182 12.84 -3.01 10.60
CA MET A 182 12.52 -3.33 12.00
C MET A 182 11.42 -4.38 12.11
N LEU A 183 10.32 -4.22 11.35
CA LEU A 183 9.23 -5.19 11.31
C LEU A 183 9.75 -6.58 10.91
N ALA A 184 10.59 -6.66 9.88
CA ALA A 184 11.19 -7.93 9.46
C ALA A 184 12.13 -8.53 10.51
N LYS A 185 13.01 -7.72 11.11
CA LYS A 185 13.98 -8.17 12.13
C LYS A 185 13.31 -8.66 13.41
N LEU A 186 12.24 -7.99 13.82
CA LEU A 186 11.51 -8.29 15.05
C LEU A 186 10.36 -9.28 14.84
N ALA A 187 10.17 -9.76 13.59
CA ALA A 187 9.04 -10.58 13.19
C ALA A 187 7.68 -9.97 13.59
N LEU A 188 7.57 -8.65 13.44
CA LEU A 188 6.35 -7.86 13.69
C LEU A 188 5.68 -7.53 12.35
N SER A 189 4.36 -7.41 12.32
CA SER A 189 3.59 -7.13 11.09
C SER A 189 3.02 -5.74 10.98
N ASN A 190 2.98 -4.96 12.05
CA ASN A 190 2.53 -3.58 11.93
C ASN A 190 3.19 -2.61 12.90
N ARG A 191 3.00 -1.33 12.61
CA ARG A 191 3.52 -0.22 13.41
C ARG A 191 3.00 -0.21 14.85
N VAL A 192 1.76 -0.66 15.09
CA VAL A 192 1.20 -0.75 16.45
C VAL A 192 1.98 -1.77 17.27
N GLN A 193 2.35 -2.90 16.68
CA GLN A 193 3.21 -3.89 17.33
C GLN A 193 4.62 -3.36 17.59
N LEU A 194 5.19 -2.51 16.73
CA LEU A 194 6.45 -1.82 17.05
C LEU A 194 6.33 -0.92 18.29
N VAL A 195 5.21 -0.23 18.44
CA VAL A 195 4.94 0.60 19.62
C VAL A 195 4.81 -0.27 20.87
N ILE A 196 4.04 -1.36 20.81
CA ILE A 196 3.87 -2.31 21.92
C ILE A 196 5.23 -2.93 22.28
N PHE A 197 5.98 -3.41 21.29
CA PHE A 197 7.34 -3.94 21.46
C PHE A 197 8.26 -2.95 22.17
N ALA A 198 8.22 -1.67 21.78
CA ALA A 198 9.06 -0.64 22.38
C ALA A 198 8.74 -0.40 23.86
N TYR A 199 7.46 -0.47 24.25
CA TYR A 199 7.04 -0.37 25.65
C TYR A 199 7.38 -1.63 26.46
N GLU A 200 7.10 -2.82 25.92
CA GLU A 200 7.35 -4.10 26.60
C GLU A 200 8.84 -4.36 26.81
N SER A 201 9.66 -4.02 25.83
CA SER A 201 11.12 -4.16 25.89
C SER A 201 11.80 -3.02 26.64
N ARG A 202 11.04 -2.07 27.21
CA ARG A 202 11.53 -0.88 27.93
C ARG A 202 12.50 0.00 27.14
N PHE A 203 12.37 0.05 25.81
CA PHE A 203 13.11 1.02 24.99
C PHE A 203 12.67 2.45 25.24
N VAL A 204 11.42 2.63 25.67
CA VAL A 204 10.83 3.92 25.96
C VAL A 204 10.23 3.85 27.36
N SER A 205 10.66 4.78 28.22
CA SER A 205 10.01 4.99 29.51
C SER A 205 8.71 5.76 29.31
N PRO A 206 7.62 5.42 30.02
CA PRO A 206 6.36 6.16 29.96
C PRO A 206 6.51 7.61 30.43
#